data_AF-A0A485BLF2-F1
#
_entry.id   AF-A0A485BLF2-F1
#
_cell.length_a   1.000
_cell.length_b   1.000
_cell.length_c   1.000
_cell.angle_alpha   90.00
_cell.angle_beta   90.00
_cell.angle_gamma   90.00
#
_symmetry.space_group_name_H-M   'P 1'
#
loop_
_entity.id
_entity.type
_entity.pdbx_description
1 polymer ?
#
loop_
_entity_poly.entity_id
_entity_poly.type
_entity_poly.pdbx_seq_one_letter_code
_entity_poly.pdbx_strand_id
1 'polypeptide(L)' 'MVRENVIAQLNNIKTHPSVAVGLRDGALRLHGWVYDIESGAIGALDKNTKSFVSLSENPEVFFE' A
#
# COMPACT_ATOMS: atom_id res chain seq x y z
N MET A 1 -12.23 -1.26 -9.33
CA MET A 1 -12.25 -2.62 -8.73
C MET A 1 -10.89 -3.08 -8.20
N VAL A 2 -9.79 -2.98 -8.96
CA VAL A 2 -8.48 -3.48 -8.50
C VAL A 2 -7.89 -2.64 -7.36
N ARG A 3 -8.03 -1.31 -7.42
CA ARG A 3 -7.55 -0.37 -6.39
C ARG A 3 -8.25 -0.57 -5.05
N GLU A 4 -9.56 -0.79 -5.07
CA GLU A 4 -10.37 -1.04 -3.88
C GLU A 4 -10.03 -2.40 -3.25
N ASN A 5 -9.71 -3.41 -4.07
CA ASN A 5 -9.24 -4.71 -3.57
C ASN A 5 -7.90 -4.58 -2.82
N VAL A 6 -6.96 -3.76 -3.32
CA VAL A 6 -5.71 -3.46 -2.62
C VAL A 6 -5.99 -2.87 -1.24
N ILE A 7 -6.89 -1.88 -1.16
CA ILE A 7 -7.26 -1.25 0.13
C ILE A 7 -7.90 -2.28 1.08
N ALA A 8 -8.82 -3.11 0.59
CA ALA A 8 -9.47 -4.14 1.39
C ALA A 8 -8.45 -5.16 1.96
N GLN A 9 -7.51 -5.61 1.14
CA GLN A 9 -6.48 -6.56 1.57
C GLN A 9 -5.51 -5.94 2.59
N LEU A 10 -5.12 -4.67 2.41
CA LEU A 10 -4.33 -3.96 3.40
C LEU A 10 -5.07 -3.83 4.74
N ASN A 11 -6.36 -3.49 4.72
CA ASN A 11 -7.15 -3.44 5.94
C ASN A 11 -7.24 -4.81 6.62
N ASN A 12 -7.39 -5.89 5.83
CA ASN A 12 -7.42 -7.25 6.38
C ASN A 12 -6.08 -7.63 7.02
N ILE A 13 -4.94 -7.43 6.32
CA ILE A 13 -3.63 -7.85 6.83
C ILE A 13 -3.22 -7.07 8.09
N LYS A 14 -3.62 -5.80 8.20
CA LYS A 14 -3.43 -4.97 9.40
C LYS A 14 -4.07 -5.57 10.66
N THR A 15 -5.15 -6.34 10.52
CA THR A 15 -5.81 -6.99 11.66
C THR A 15 -5.06 -8.22 12.17
N HIS A 16 -4.07 -8.72 11.42
CA HIS A 16 -3.28 -9.86 11.85
C HIS A 16 -2.36 -9.46 13.02
N PRO A 17 -2.34 -10.20 14.15
CA PRO A 17 -1.63 -9.76 15.36
C PRO A 17 -0.14 -9.43 15.17
N SER A 18 0.59 -10.24 14.40
CA SER A 18 2.01 -10.00 14.12
C SER A 18 2.25 -8.72 13.31
N VAL A 19 1.34 -8.39 12.39
CA VAL A 19 1.40 -7.20 11.55
C VAL A 19 1.06 -5.97 12.38
N ALA A 20 0.00 -6.03 13.19
CA ALA A 20 -0.37 -4.95 14.10
C ALA A 20 0.75 -4.62 15.10
N VAL A 21 1.42 -5.65 15.64
CA VAL A 21 2.60 -5.47 16.51
C VAL A 21 3.75 -4.81 15.75
N GLY A 22 4.11 -5.32 14.56
CA GLY A 22 5.19 -4.75 13.76
C GLY A 22 4.95 -3.30 13.34
N LEU A 23 3.71 -2.95 13.00
CA LEU A 23 3.30 -1.58 12.66
C LEU A 23 3.40 -0.64 13.85
N ARG A 24 2.87 -1.05 15.01
CA ARG A 24 2.94 -0.25 16.24
C ARG A 24 4.38 -0.02 16.68
N ASP A 25 5.23 -1.03 16.54
CA ASP A 25 6.63 -0.96 16.96
C ASP A 25 7.52 -0.26 15.90
N GLY A 26 6.94 0.19 14.77
CA GLY A 26 7.66 0.86 13.68
C GLY A 26 8.62 -0.06 12.91
N ALA A 27 8.53 -1.38 13.12
CA ALA A 27 9.38 -2.39 12.51
C ALA A 27 8.88 -2.85 11.13
N LEU A 28 7.65 -2.47 10.76
CA LEU A 28 7.01 -2.85 9.51
C LEU A 28 6.43 -1.61 8.80
N ARG A 29 6.52 -1.60 7.47
CA ARG A 29 5.74 -0.72 6.60
C ARG A 29 4.85 -1.55 5.70
N LEU A 30 3.62 -1.10 5.45
CA LEU A 30 2.71 -1.70 4.49
C LEU A 30 2.64 -0.88 3.22
N HIS A 31 2.85 -1.55 2.09
CA HIS A 31 2.76 -0.97 0.76
C HIS A 31 1.62 -1.66 -0.01
N GLY A 32 0.86 -0.89 -0.78
CA GLY A 32 -0.18 -1.42 -1.67
C GLY A 32 -0.04 -0.85 -3.06
N TRP A 33 0.18 -1.71 -4.05
CA TRP A 33 0.46 -1.31 -5.42
C TRP A 33 -0.52 -1.93 -6.41
N VAL A 34 -0.71 -1.25 -7.53
CA VAL A 34 -1.38 -1.76 -8.73
C VAL A 34 -0.41 -1.62 -9.89
N TYR A 35 -0.14 -2.74 -10.54
CA TYR A 35 0.67 -2.80 -11.75
C TYR A 35 -0.25 -2.73 -12.98
N ASP A 36 0.03 -1.79 -13.87
CA ASP A 36 -0.61 -1.70 -15.18
C ASP A 36 0.24 -2.47 -16.21
N ILE A 37 -0.32 -3.54 -16.77
CA ILE A 37 0.45 -4.46 -17.64
C ILE A 37 0.79 -3.83 -18.99
N GLU A 38 -0.09 -2.99 -19.51
CA GLU A 38 0.06 -2.37 -20.82
C GLU A 38 1.17 -1.32 -20.81
N SER A 39 1.16 -0.44 -19.81
CA SER A 39 2.11 0.68 -19.68
C SER A 39 3.35 0.35 -18.85
N GLY A 40 3.31 -0.71 -18.04
CA GLY A 40 4.34 -1.01 -17.04
C GLY A 40 4.34 -0.07 -15.84
N ALA A 41 3.36 0.83 -15.74
CA ALA A 41 3.28 1.79 -14.64
C ALA A 41 2.85 1.11 -13.32
N ILE A 42 3.39 1.61 -12.21
CA ILE A 42 3.01 1.17 -10.87
C ILE A 42 2.35 2.32 -10.13
N GLY A 43 1.07 2.16 -9.82
CA GLY A 43 0.36 3.02 -8.89
C GLY A 43 0.54 2.52 -7.47
N ALA A 44 0.97 3.37 -6.55
CA ALA A 44 1.15 3.05 -5.15
C ALA A 44 0.22 3.88 -4.26
N LEU A 45 -0.40 3.21 -3.27
CA LEU A 45 -1.34 3.84 -2.36
C LEU A 45 -0.61 4.70 -1.32
N ASP A 46 -0.89 6.00 -1.36
CA ASP A 46 -0.36 6.97 -0.41
C ASP A 46 -1.19 7.05 0.88
N LYS A 47 -0.50 7.01 2.02
CA LYS A 47 -1.10 7.13 3.36
C LYS A 47 -1.90 8.42 3.55
N ASN A 48 -1.38 9.54 3.04
CA ASN A 48 -1.89 10.87 3.37
C ASN A 48 -3.15 11.20 2.55
N THR A 49 -3.10 10.91 1.26
CA THR A 49 -4.14 11.24 0.28
C THR A 49 -5.11 10.09 0.03
N LYS A 50 -4.80 8.87 0.49
CA LYS A 50 -5.53 7.62 0.18
C LYS A 50 -5.75 7.41 -1.32
N SER A 51 -4.85 7.97 -2.13
CA SER A 51 -4.90 7.94 -3.59
C SER A 51 -3.72 7.15 -4.13
N PHE A 52 -3.85 6.65 -5.35
CA PHE A 52 -2.75 5.96 -6.03
C PHE A 52 -1.89 6.98 -6.77
N VAL A 53 -0.62 7.08 -6.40
CA VAL A 53 0.40 7.93 -7.02
C VAL A 53 1.42 7.09 -7.77
N SER A 54 2.17 7.66 -8.70
CA SER A 54 3.23 6.93 -9.40
C SER A 54 4.33 6.52 -8.42
N LEU A 55 4.64 5.22 -8.35
CA LEU A 55 5.73 4.71 -7.50
C LEU A 55 7.11 5.17 -7.97
N SER A 56 7.32 5.28 -9.29
CA SER A 56 8.62 5.71 -9.83
C SER A 56 8.97 7.14 -9.45
N GLU A 57 7.95 8.00 -9.32
CA GLU A 57 8.11 9.39 -8.89
C GLU A 57 8.13 9.51 -7.35
N ASN A 58 7.51 8.56 -6.64
CA ASN A 58 7.36 8.57 -5.19
C ASN A 58 7.85 7.24 -4.58
N PRO A 59 9.15 6.91 -4.66
CA PRO A 59 9.65 5.57 -4.31
C PRO A 59 9.49 5.24 -2.82
N GLU A 60 9.41 6.25 -1.96
CA GLU A 60 9.25 6.09 -0.52
C GLU A 60 7.79 6.02 -0.06
N VAL A 61 6.82 6.02 -0.98
CA VAL A 61 5.41 6.02 -0.61
C VAL A 61 5.00 4.68 0.03
N PHE A 62 4.27 4.78 1.13
CA PHE A 62 3.69 3.64 1.84
C PHE A 62 2.34 4.03 2.44
N PHE A 63 1.56 3.03 2.82
CA PHE A 63 0.23 3.22 3.38
C PHE A 63 0.23 3.25 4.91
N GLU A 64 1.01 2.40 5.58
CA GLU A 64 1.14 2.42 7.05
C GLU A 64 2.53 2.07 7.54
#